data_AF-A0A349EG94-F1
#
_entry.id   AF-A0A349EG94-F1
#
_cell.length_a   1.000
_cell.length_b   1.000
_cell.length_c   1.000
_cell.angle_alpha   90.00
_cell.angle_beta   90.00
_cell.angle_gamma   90.00
#
_symmetry.space_group_name_H-M   'P 1'
#
loop_
_entity.id
_entity.type
_entity.pdbx_description
1 polymer ?
#
loop_
_entity_poly.entity_id
_entity_poly.type
_entity_poly.pdbx_seq_one_letter_code
_entity_poly.pdbx_strand_id
1 'polypeptide(L)'
;MIAFTEQVSPTLDRLALEIEILKQTGALATQVGRLFVNQWLMARVLRRESRIFRAQIATLIQNAGSAELDPDDGFTDVLLTLQQTINRMIRLRDKQLRSPLSLGARWMLRGSQRLLIASHADLGWIRIAIMEHDADVSPIMGEKFTSANDLIAALHRDVAA
;
A
#
# COMPACT_ATOMS: atom_id res chain seq x y z
N MET A 1 -9.46 -9.63 24.76
CA MET A 1 -8.41 -9.26 23.78
C MET A 1 -9.13 -8.69 22.58
N ILE A 2 -8.76 -7.50 22.11
CA ILE A 2 -9.28 -6.96 20.85
C ILE A 2 -8.51 -7.67 19.73
N ALA A 3 -9.20 -8.24 18.75
CA ALA A 3 -8.55 -8.98 17.66
C ALA A 3 -7.58 -8.07 16.88
N PHE A 4 -6.51 -8.63 16.32
CA PHE A 4 -5.49 -7.85 15.60
C PHE A 4 -6.13 -6.95 14.54
N THR A 5 -7.02 -7.54 13.73
CA THR A 5 -7.82 -6.86 12.69
C THR A 5 -8.61 -5.68 13.25
N GLU A 6 -9.34 -5.85 14.36
CA GLU A 6 -10.14 -4.79 14.98
C GLU A 6 -9.30 -3.58 15.42
N GLN A 7 -8.06 -3.79 15.85
CA GLN A 7 -7.16 -2.70 16.28
C GLN A 7 -6.69 -1.84 15.10
N VAL A 8 -6.63 -2.42 13.89
CA VAL A 8 -6.01 -1.79 12.72
C VAL A 8 -7.03 -1.37 11.65
N SER A 9 -8.25 -1.94 11.67
CA SER A 9 -9.35 -1.63 10.75
C SER A 9 -9.64 -0.13 10.60
N PRO A 10 -9.73 0.68 11.69
CA PRO A 10 -10.02 2.11 11.52
C PRO A 10 -8.95 2.88 10.72
N THR A 11 -7.69 2.42 10.75
CA THR A 11 -6.61 3.02 9.97
C THR A 11 -6.61 2.49 8.54
N LEU A 12 -6.93 1.21 8.35
CA LEU A 12 -7.11 0.61 7.02
C LEU A 12 -8.26 1.25 6.24
N ASP A 13 -9.41 1.48 6.89
CA ASP A 13 -10.58 2.10 6.27
C ASP A 13 -10.28 3.54 5.80
N ARG A 14 -9.57 4.30 6.61
CA ARG A 14 -9.08 5.64 6.23
C ARG A 14 -8.15 5.56 5.03
N LEU A 15 -7.22 4.62 5.01
CA LEU A 15 -6.35 4.39 3.86
C LEU A 15 -7.12 4.03 2.59
N ALA A 16 -8.11 3.14 2.70
CA ALA A 16 -8.94 2.72 1.58
C ALA A 16 -9.73 3.90 1.01
N LEU A 17 -10.31 4.73 1.86
CA LEU A 17 -11.02 5.95 1.46
C LEU A 17 -10.09 6.91 0.71
N GLU A 18 -8.91 7.22 1.26
CA GLU A 18 -7.95 8.14 0.62
C GLU A 18 -7.47 7.62 -0.74
N ILE A 19 -7.27 6.30 -0.87
CA ILE A 19 -6.91 5.66 -2.13
C ILE A 19 -8.04 5.81 -3.16
N GLU A 20 -9.29 5.60 -2.76
CA GLU A 20 -10.44 5.70 -3.67
C GLU A 20 -10.66 7.14 -4.14
N ILE A 21 -10.61 8.13 -3.24
CA ILE A 21 -10.74 9.54 -3.62
C ILE A 21 -9.58 9.92 -4.57
N LEU A 22 -8.35 9.49 -4.28
CA LEU A 22 -7.19 9.78 -5.13
C LEU A 22 -7.31 9.14 -6.52
N LYS A 23 -7.86 7.92 -6.60
CA LYS A 23 -8.13 7.23 -7.86
C LYS A 23 -9.18 7.99 -8.70
N GLN A 24 -10.29 8.40 -8.09
CA GLN A 24 -11.36 9.14 -8.78
C GLN A 24 -10.88 10.50 -9.30
N THR A 25 -10.19 11.27 -8.47
CA THR A 25 -9.58 12.55 -8.88
C THR A 25 -8.42 12.36 -9.86
N GLY A 26 -7.76 11.19 -9.80
CA GLY A 26 -6.85 10.64 -10.80
C GLY A 26 -7.39 10.72 -12.23
N ALA A 27 -8.56 10.13 -12.42
CA ALA A 27 -9.25 10.01 -13.72
C ALA A 27 -9.85 11.35 -14.21
N LEU A 28 -10.24 12.23 -13.30
CA LEU A 28 -10.78 13.55 -13.67
C LEU A 28 -9.67 14.54 -14.07
N ALA A 29 -8.50 14.50 -13.44
CA ALA A 29 -7.41 15.42 -13.80
C ALA A 29 -6.82 15.17 -15.19
N THR A 30 -6.94 13.94 -15.72
CA THR A 30 -6.60 13.68 -17.13
C THR A 30 -7.50 14.44 -18.10
N GLN A 31 -8.71 14.82 -17.68
CA GLN A 31 -9.69 15.56 -18.49
C GLN A 31 -9.65 17.06 -18.22
N VAL A 32 -9.39 17.46 -16.97
CA VAL A 32 -9.35 18.86 -16.53
C VAL A 32 -7.95 19.16 -15.99
N GLY A 33 -7.04 19.60 -16.85
CA GLY A 33 -5.60 19.78 -16.58
C GLY A 33 -5.19 20.74 -15.44
N ARG A 34 -6.12 21.19 -14.59
CA ARG A 34 -5.89 22.04 -13.41
C ARG A 34 -5.86 21.29 -12.08
N LEU A 35 -6.10 19.97 -12.07
CA LEU A 35 -6.24 19.20 -10.82
C LEU A 35 -4.91 18.63 -10.25
N PHE A 36 -3.75 19.02 -10.79
CA PHE A 36 -2.45 18.50 -10.33
C PHE A 36 -2.10 18.88 -8.88
N VAL A 37 -2.52 20.06 -8.42
CA VAL A 37 -2.32 20.49 -7.02
C VAL A 37 -3.08 19.57 -6.08
N ASN A 38 -4.35 19.30 -6.38
CA ASN A 38 -5.19 18.43 -5.56
C ASN A 38 -4.62 17.01 -5.51
N GLN A 39 -4.20 16.46 -6.66
CA GLN A 39 -3.57 15.15 -6.72
C GLN A 39 -2.28 15.07 -5.90
N TRP A 40 -1.49 16.14 -5.90
CA TRP A 40 -0.28 16.20 -5.09
C TRP A 40 -0.61 16.27 -3.59
N LEU A 41 -1.57 17.11 -3.18
CA LEU A 41 -2.02 17.21 -1.79
C LEU A 41 -2.58 15.88 -1.28
N MET A 42 -3.42 15.22 -2.06
CA MET A 42 -3.99 13.93 -1.71
C MET A 42 -2.94 12.82 -1.65
N ALA A 43 -1.95 12.82 -2.56
CA ALA A 43 -0.82 11.91 -2.46
C ALA A 43 0.00 12.13 -1.16
N ARG A 44 0.06 13.37 -0.65
CA ARG A 44 0.69 13.65 0.66
C ARG A 44 -0.14 13.12 1.82
N VAL A 45 -1.47 13.22 1.77
CA VAL A 45 -2.37 12.65 2.79
C VAL A 45 -2.21 11.13 2.81
N LEU A 46 -2.33 10.46 1.66
CA LEU A 46 -2.10 9.03 1.52
C LEU A 46 -0.71 8.61 2.04
N ARG A 47 0.34 9.41 1.76
CA ARG A 47 1.67 9.16 2.31
C ARG A 47 1.67 9.22 3.83
N ARG A 48 1.01 10.20 4.43
CA ARG A 48 0.92 10.30 5.90
C ARG A 48 0.21 9.10 6.49
N GLU A 49 -0.96 8.74 5.97
CA GLU A 49 -1.76 7.62 6.50
C GLU A 49 -1.03 6.28 6.35
N SER A 50 -0.34 6.05 5.23
CA SER A 50 0.44 4.82 5.05
C SER A 50 1.61 4.71 6.04
N ARG A 51 2.25 5.83 6.44
CA ARG A 51 3.26 5.83 7.51
C ARG A 51 2.66 5.52 8.86
N ILE A 52 1.53 6.14 9.18
CA ILE A 52 0.85 5.94 10.47
C ILE A 52 0.48 4.46 10.60
N PHE A 53 -0.11 3.91 9.55
CA PHE A 53 -0.48 2.49 9.51
C PHE A 53 0.74 1.58 9.64
N ARG A 54 1.81 1.85 8.88
CA ARG A 54 3.08 1.11 9.02
C ARG A 54 3.63 1.15 10.45
N ALA A 55 3.64 2.32 11.07
CA ALA A 55 4.13 2.47 12.45
C ALA A 55 3.24 1.74 13.46
N GLN A 56 1.92 1.75 13.25
CA GLN A 56 0.98 1.02 14.08
C GLN A 56 1.23 -0.49 13.99
N ILE A 57 1.38 -1.03 12.77
CA ILE A 57 1.70 -2.45 12.54
C ILE A 57 3.05 -2.82 13.15
N ALA A 58 4.09 -2.01 12.95
CA ALA A 58 5.40 -2.24 13.55
C ALA A 58 5.34 -2.29 15.08
N THR A 59 4.54 -1.43 15.71
CA THR A 59 4.33 -1.42 17.16
C THR A 59 3.60 -2.67 17.63
N LEU A 60 2.57 -3.11 16.91
CA LEU A 60 1.82 -4.32 17.23
C LEU A 60 2.69 -5.56 17.13
N ILE A 61 3.46 -5.69 16.04
CA ILE A 61 4.43 -6.78 15.85
C ILE A 61 5.48 -6.78 16.97
N GLN A 62 6.04 -5.62 17.30
CA GLN A 62 7.03 -5.51 18.39
C GLN A 62 6.44 -5.94 19.74
N ASN A 63 5.18 -5.58 20.01
CA ASN A 63 4.49 -5.95 21.25
C ASN A 63 4.09 -7.42 21.29
N ALA A 64 3.77 -8.03 20.14
CA ALA A 64 3.50 -9.45 20.01
C ALA A 64 4.77 -10.29 20.20
N GLY A 65 5.94 -9.79 19.79
CA GLY A 65 7.20 -10.51 19.90
C GLY A 65 7.19 -11.75 18.99
N SER A 66 7.23 -12.94 19.59
CA SER A 66 7.08 -14.22 18.88
C SER A 66 5.66 -14.77 18.91
N ALA A 67 4.70 -14.02 19.49
CA ALA A 67 3.31 -14.42 19.46
C ALA A 67 2.77 -14.28 18.03
N GLU A 68 1.96 -15.25 17.65
CA GLU A 68 1.23 -15.28 16.40
C GLU A 68 0.27 -14.09 16.31
N LEU A 69 0.28 -13.43 15.15
CA LEU A 69 -0.75 -12.50 14.75
C LEU A 69 -1.67 -13.29 13.84
N ASP A 70 -2.93 -13.44 14.24
CA ASP A 70 -3.98 -14.08 13.45
C ASP A 70 -4.79 -12.95 12.76
N PRO A 71 -4.34 -12.47 11.58
CA PRO A 71 -5.12 -11.55 10.77
C PRO A 71 -6.28 -12.31 10.11
N ASP A 72 -7.46 -11.72 10.09
CA ASP A 72 -8.57 -12.28 9.31
C ASP A 72 -8.12 -12.47 7.84
N ASP A 73 -8.39 -13.62 7.22
CA ASP A 73 -7.97 -13.95 5.84
C ASP A 73 -8.27 -12.84 4.81
N GLY A 74 -9.37 -12.11 5.00
CA GLY A 74 -9.77 -11.01 4.12
C GLY A 74 -8.88 -9.76 4.23
N PHE A 75 -8.10 -9.61 5.30
CA PHE A 75 -7.29 -8.43 5.57
C PHE A 75 -6.13 -8.28 4.60
N THR A 76 -5.40 -9.37 4.36
CA THR A 76 -4.28 -9.48 3.43
C THR A 76 -4.73 -9.22 1.98
N ASP A 77 -5.94 -9.65 1.63
CA ASP A 77 -6.56 -9.39 0.32
C ASP A 77 -6.95 -7.92 0.12
N VAL A 78 -7.48 -7.27 1.16
CA VAL A 78 -7.73 -5.82 1.12
C VAL A 78 -6.43 -5.06 0.92
N LEU A 79 -5.37 -5.39 1.67
CA LEU A 79 -4.05 -4.76 1.49
C LEU A 79 -3.48 -4.94 0.08
N LEU A 80 -3.60 -6.15 -0.47
CA LEU A 80 -3.18 -6.44 -1.84
C LEU A 80 -3.96 -5.60 -2.84
N THR A 81 -5.28 -5.49 -2.68
CA THR A 81 -6.16 -4.69 -3.55
C THR A 81 -5.78 -3.20 -3.52
N LEU A 82 -5.52 -2.66 -2.33
CA LEU A 82 -5.04 -1.29 -2.15
C LEU A 82 -3.68 -1.06 -2.81
N GLN A 83 -2.74 -2.00 -2.61
CA GLN A 83 -1.41 -1.95 -3.22
C GLN A 83 -1.48 -1.95 -4.76
N GLN A 84 -2.28 -2.85 -5.34
CA GLN A 84 -2.51 -2.90 -6.79
C GLN A 84 -3.14 -1.60 -7.31
N THR A 85 -4.05 -1.00 -6.54
CA THR A 85 -4.67 0.28 -6.91
C THR A 85 -3.64 1.41 -6.94
N ILE A 86 -2.75 1.50 -5.95
CA ILE A 86 -1.65 2.47 -5.96
C ILE A 86 -0.72 2.24 -7.17
N ASN A 87 -0.39 0.98 -7.48
CA ASN A 87 0.44 0.66 -8.63
C ASN A 87 -0.20 1.12 -9.96
N ARG A 88 -1.51 0.96 -10.13
CA ARG A 88 -2.24 1.49 -11.29
C ARG A 88 -2.16 3.01 -11.36
N MET A 89 -2.26 3.71 -10.22
CA MET A 89 -2.10 5.17 -10.16
C MET A 89 -0.68 5.61 -10.54
N ILE A 90 0.36 4.91 -10.08
CA ILE A 90 1.75 5.18 -10.47
C ILE A 90 1.91 5.08 -11.99
N ARG A 91 1.42 3.99 -12.60
CA ARG A 91 1.45 3.79 -14.05
C ARG A 91 0.69 4.87 -14.81
N LEU A 92 -0.43 5.35 -14.27
CA LEU A 92 -1.19 6.47 -14.86
C LEU A 92 -0.36 7.76 -14.84
N ARG A 93 0.34 8.05 -13.73
CA ARG A 93 1.23 9.22 -13.62
C ARG A 93 2.40 9.14 -14.61
N ASP A 94 2.99 7.97 -14.79
CA ASP A 94 4.02 7.75 -15.82
C ASP A 94 3.53 8.09 -17.23
N LYS A 95 2.29 7.69 -17.57
CA LYS A 95 1.67 8.06 -18.84
C LYS A 95 1.47 9.56 -18.95
N GLN A 96 0.93 10.21 -17.92
CA GLN A 96 0.69 11.65 -17.90
C GLN A 96 1.98 12.47 -18.02
N LEU A 97 3.09 12.02 -17.42
CA LEU A 97 4.38 12.70 -17.50
C LEU A 97 4.98 12.73 -18.91
N ARG A 98 4.48 11.88 -19.83
CA ARG A 98 4.85 11.88 -21.25
C ARG A 98 4.07 12.93 -22.06
N SER A 99 2.98 13.46 -21.52
CA SER A 99 2.18 14.49 -22.17
C SER A 99 2.85 15.88 -22.09
N PRO A 100 2.52 16.80 -23.02
CA PRO A 100 2.94 18.20 -22.90
C PRO A 100 2.29 18.82 -21.66
N LEU A 101 3.14 19.22 -20.71
CA LEU A 101 2.75 19.75 -19.40
C LEU A 101 3.60 20.97 -19.08
N SER A 102 3.02 21.92 -18.36
CA SER A 102 3.80 23.01 -17.76
C SER A 102 4.84 22.46 -16.78
N LEU A 103 5.92 23.22 -16.55
CA LEU A 103 6.97 22.84 -15.60
C LEU A 103 6.41 22.59 -14.19
N GLY A 104 5.49 23.44 -13.73
CA GLY A 104 4.82 23.30 -12.43
C GLY A 104 3.99 22.01 -12.36
N ALA A 105 3.19 21.71 -13.37
CA ALA A 105 2.40 20.49 -13.44
C ALA A 105 3.29 19.23 -13.43
N ARG A 106 4.39 19.25 -14.19
CA ARG A 106 5.37 18.17 -14.23
C ARG A 106 6.03 17.95 -12.87
N TRP A 107 6.41 19.03 -12.18
CA TRP A 107 6.99 18.94 -10.83
C TRP A 107 6.01 18.31 -9.84
N MET A 108 4.74 18.76 -9.84
CA MET A 108 3.69 18.22 -8.96
C MET A 108 3.40 16.74 -9.26
N LEU A 109 3.32 16.36 -10.54
CA LEU A 109 3.12 14.96 -10.94
C LEU A 109 4.28 14.06 -10.47
N ARG A 110 5.54 14.48 -10.67
CA ARG A 110 6.70 13.73 -10.16
C ARG A 110 6.69 13.64 -8.63
N GLY A 111 6.33 14.73 -7.95
CA GLY A 111 6.17 14.75 -6.50
C GLY A 111 5.11 13.75 -6.04
N SER A 112 3.93 13.77 -6.65
CA SER A 112 2.85 12.83 -6.34
C SER A 112 3.26 11.37 -6.60
N GLN A 113 3.96 11.11 -7.71
CA GLN A 113 4.43 9.77 -8.05
C GLN A 113 5.41 9.21 -7.01
N ARG A 114 6.39 10.02 -6.56
CA ARG A 114 7.32 9.61 -5.50
C ARG A 114 6.60 9.26 -4.19
N LEU A 115 5.58 10.04 -3.84
CA LEU A 115 4.76 9.78 -2.66
C LEU A 115 3.97 8.48 -2.80
N LEU A 116 3.38 8.22 -3.97
CA LEU A 116 2.66 6.98 -4.26
C LEU A 116 3.58 5.75 -4.21
N ILE A 117 4.79 5.83 -4.77
CA ILE A 117 5.79 4.76 -4.71
C ILE A 117 6.14 4.44 -3.25
N ALA A 118 6.36 5.47 -2.43
CA ALA A 118 6.65 5.28 -1.02
C ALA A 118 5.46 4.67 -0.26
N SER A 119 4.22 5.10 -0.52
CA SER A 119 3.03 4.50 0.08
C SER A 119 2.84 3.04 -0.35
N HIS A 120 3.12 2.72 -1.62
CA HIS A 120 3.09 1.35 -2.12
C HIS A 120 4.12 0.45 -1.41
N ALA A 121 5.33 0.97 -1.18
CA ALA A 121 6.36 0.24 -0.44
C ALA A 121 5.95 0.02 1.03
N ASP A 122 5.32 1.00 1.66
CA ASP A 122 4.82 0.84 3.04
C ASP A 122 3.71 -0.22 3.12
N LEU A 123 2.73 -0.23 2.20
CA LEU A 123 1.72 -1.30 2.16
C LEU A 123 2.33 -2.69 1.88
N GLY A 124 3.33 -2.75 0.99
CA GLY A 124 4.06 -3.98 0.72
C GLY A 124 4.79 -4.52 1.96
N TRP A 125 5.46 -3.64 2.70
CA TRP A 125 6.10 -4.00 3.97
C TRP A 125 5.08 -4.50 5.00
N ILE A 126 3.95 -3.80 5.16
CA ILE A 126 2.90 -4.18 6.10
C ILE A 126 2.36 -5.57 5.77
N ARG A 127 2.05 -5.83 4.50
CA ARG A 127 1.53 -7.13 4.06
C ARG A 127 2.51 -8.25 4.38
N ILE A 128 3.81 -8.08 4.08
CA ILE A 128 4.85 -9.06 4.41
C ILE A 128 4.95 -9.26 5.92
N ALA A 129 5.02 -8.17 6.68
CA ALA A 129 5.20 -8.23 8.12
C ALA A 129 4.02 -8.91 8.85
N ILE A 130 2.82 -8.83 8.30
CA ILE A 130 1.65 -9.57 8.79
C ILE A 130 1.76 -11.05 8.44
N MET A 131 2.04 -11.37 7.17
CA MET A 131 2.17 -12.76 6.70
C MET A 131 3.33 -13.50 7.39
N GLU A 132 4.42 -12.82 7.77
CA GLU A 132 5.54 -13.41 8.53
C GLU A 132 5.16 -13.78 9.97
N HIS A 133 4.11 -13.18 10.53
CA HIS A 133 3.65 -13.41 11.89
C HIS A 133 2.35 -14.24 11.97
N ASP A 134 1.82 -14.64 10.81
CA ASP A 134 0.68 -15.51 10.63
C ASP A 134 1.17 -16.98 10.64
N ALA A 135 0.60 -17.85 11.49
CA ALA A 135 1.03 -19.24 11.57
C ALA A 135 0.51 -20.09 10.41
N ASP A 136 -0.60 -19.69 9.77
CA ASP A 136 -1.18 -20.40 8.62
C ASP A 136 -0.41 -20.10 7.32
N VAL A 137 0.27 -18.95 7.24
CA VAL A 137 1.13 -18.54 6.12
C VAL A 137 2.62 -18.81 6.39
N SER A 138 2.96 -19.31 7.57
CA SER A 138 4.31 -19.81 7.87
C SER A 138 4.54 -21.22 7.30
N PRO A 139 4.99 -21.33 6.05
CA PRO A 139 6.06 -22.28 5.77
C PRO A 139 7.09 -21.71 4.78
N ILE A 140 8.33 -21.57 5.26
CA ILE A 140 9.63 -21.93 4.66
C ILE A 140 10.65 -21.29 5.61
N MET A 141 11.15 -22.09 6.56
CA MET A 141 12.23 -21.65 7.44
C MET A 141 13.45 -21.29 6.60
N GLY A 142 13.81 -19.99 6.54
CA GLY A 142 15.12 -19.53 6.07
C GLY A 142 15.15 -18.45 4.98
N GLU A 143 14.03 -18.07 4.37
CA GLU A 143 14.03 -17.06 3.30
C GLU A 143 13.48 -15.71 3.77
N LYS A 144 14.26 -14.64 3.55
CA LYS A 144 13.80 -13.25 3.72
C LYS A 144 13.27 -12.75 2.38
N PHE A 145 12.02 -12.30 2.34
CA PHE A 145 11.43 -11.76 1.12
C PHE A 145 11.58 -10.24 1.03
N THR A 146 12.04 -9.76 -0.12
CA THR A 146 12.25 -8.32 -0.37
C THR A 146 11.01 -7.62 -0.92
N SER A 147 10.02 -8.37 -1.40
CA SER A 147 8.77 -7.84 -1.91
C SER A 147 7.62 -8.83 -1.76
N ALA A 148 6.39 -8.30 -1.76
CA ALA A 148 5.18 -9.09 -1.59
C ALA A 148 4.91 -10.02 -2.80
N ASN A 149 5.53 -9.74 -3.96
CA ASN A 149 5.51 -10.62 -5.13
C ASN A 149 6.46 -11.81 -4.95
N ASP A 150 7.60 -11.61 -4.30
CA ASP A 150 8.58 -12.67 -4.04
C ASP A 150 7.98 -13.72 -3.09
N LEU A 151 7.24 -13.26 -2.08
CA LEU A 151 6.50 -14.11 -1.15
C LEU A 151 5.35 -14.87 -1.84
N ILE A 152 4.55 -14.21 -2.68
CA ILE A 152 3.49 -14.90 -3.47
C ILE A 152 4.12 -15.96 -4.40
N ALA A 153 5.25 -15.65 -5.04
CA ALA A 153 5.93 -16.59 -5.93
C ALA A 153 6.54 -17.78 -5.16
N ALA A 154 6.93 -17.61 -3.90
CA ALA A 154 7.34 -18.71 -3.04
C ALA A 154 6.14 -19.59 -2.65
N LEU A 155 5.05 -19.00 -2.18
CA LEU A 155 3.82 -19.72 -1.81
C LEU A 155 3.24 -20.52 -2.99
N HIS A 156 3.24 -19.94 -4.20
CA HIS A 156 2.79 -20.64 -5.41
C HIS A 156 3.68 -21.84 -5.80
N ARG A 157 4.97 -21.83 -5.43
CA ARG A 157 5.88 -22.96 -5.69
C ARG A 157 5.65 -24.11 -4.72
N ASP A 158 5.39 -23.82 -3.44
CA ASP A 158 5.13 -24.83 -2.41
C ASP A 158 3.77 -25.52 -2.58
N VAL A 159 2.72 -24.78 -2.99
CA VAL A 159 1.39 -25.38 -3.27
C VAL A 159 1.40 -26.24 -4.53
N ALA A 160 2.39 -26.07 -5.41
CA ALA A 160 2.54 -26.83 -6.65
C ALA A 160 3.50 -28.04 -6.54
N ALA A 161 4.13 -28.24 -5.38
CA ALA A 161 5.00 -29.37 -5.06
C ALA A 161 4.22 -30.50 -4.36
#